data_AF-A0A5N9HUE7-F1
#
_entry.id   AF-A0A5N9HUE7-F1
#
_cell.length_a   1.000
_cell.length_b   1.000
_cell.length_c   1.000
_cell.angle_alpha   90.00
_cell.angle_beta   90.00
_cell.angle_gamma   90.00
#
_symmetry.space_group_name_H-M   'P 1'
#
loop_
_entity.id
_entity.type
_entity.pdbx_description
1 polymer ?
#
loop_
_entity_poly.entity_id
_entity_poly.type
_entity_poly.pdbx_seq_one_letter_code
_entity_poly.pdbx_strand_id
1 'polypeptide(L)'
;MAQPFPKKFYYEEQSYFGSHYLIDLNENDRLRLNVQETSPCIPFLKEPLSIATPTEKQWQAFEKKLYSLGLESLNEEGICDGTWIDIWITFRKKVKLSIHLGEYTKLKPLHRALNPLTKCREYPRGLFAKVAHESIQSKRNCNEEW
;
A
#
# COMPACT_ATOMS: atom_id res chain seq x y z
N MET A 1 -11.84 24.53 -10.52
CA MET A 1 -10.59 23.75 -10.39
C MET A 1 -10.80 22.68 -9.34
N ALA A 2 -10.66 21.40 -9.65
CA ALA A 2 -11.03 20.34 -8.71
C ALA A 2 -9.84 19.88 -7.87
N GLN A 3 -10.09 19.71 -6.57
CA GLN A 3 -9.08 19.46 -5.53
C GLN A 3 -8.21 18.24 -5.85
N PRO A 4 -6.88 18.33 -5.62
CA PRO A 4 -5.90 17.28 -5.90
C PRO A 4 -5.85 16.18 -4.84
N PHE A 5 -6.61 16.34 -3.75
CA PHE A 5 -6.62 15.42 -2.61
C PHE A 5 -7.81 14.46 -2.72
N PRO A 6 -7.64 13.19 -2.30
CA PRO A 6 -8.77 12.28 -2.19
C PRO A 6 -9.72 12.76 -1.08
N LYS A 7 -11.02 12.55 -1.28
CA LYS A 7 -12.05 12.74 -0.24
C LYS A 7 -12.01 11.63 0.81
N LYS A 8 -11.60 10.43 0.40
CA LYS A 8 -11.40 9.26 1.26
C LYS A 8 -10.24 8.45 0.71
N PHE A 9 -9.36 7.98 1.58
CA PHE A 9 -8.29 7.08 1.23
C PHE A 9 -8.18 6.03 2.33
N TYR A 10 -8.17 4.76 1.92
CA TYR A 10 -8.03 3.61 2.78
C TYR A 10 -7.31 2.52 2.00
N TYR A 11 -6.33 1.92 2.65
CA TYR A 11 -5.58 0.78 2.19
C TYR A 11 -5.32 -0.10 3.40
N GLU A 12 -5.75 -1.35 3.33
CA GLU A 12 -5.43 -2.37 4.31
C GLU A 12 -4.90 -3.59 3.57
N GLU A 13 -3.77 -4.11 4.04
CA GLU A 13 -3.18 -5.36 3.57
C GLU A 13 -2.92 -6.22 4.79
N GLN A 14 -3.46 -7.43 4.75
CA GLN A 14 -3.22 -8.46 5.75
C GLN A 14 -2.60 -9.67 5.05
N SER A 15 -1.45 -10.12 5.55
CA SER A 15 -0.78 -11.32 5.05
C SER A 15 -0.67 -12.36 6.16
N TYR A 16 -1.02 -13.60 5.88
CA TYR A 16 -0.97 -14.68 6.88
C TYR A 16 0.46 -14.95 7.38
N PHE A 17 1.47 -14.80 6.52
CA PHE A 17 2.88 -15.07 6.83
C PHE A 17 3.77 -13.80 6.80
N GLY A 18 3.19 -12.60 6.81
CA GLY A 18 3.93 -11.36 6.57
C GLY A 18 3.49 -10.17 7.42
N SER A 19 4.05 -9.01 7.13
CA SER A 19 3.61 -7.75 7.71
C SER A 19 2.20 -7.40 7.25
N HIS A 20 1.47 -6.72 8.12
CA HIS A 20 0.18 -6.12 7.84
C HIS A 20 0.36 -4.61 7.73
N TYR A 21 -0.35 -3.98 6.80
CA TYR A 21 -0.23 -2.55 6.54
C TYR A 21 -1.60 -1.89 6.58
N LEU A 22 -1.68 -0.73 7.22
CA LEU A 22 -2.85 0.13 7.21
C LEU A 22 -2.43 1.55 6.86
N ILE A 23 -3.10 2.12 5.86
CA ILE A 23 -2.94 3.51 5.46
C ILE A 23 -4.33 4.12 5.27
N ASP A 24 -4.68 5.09 6.11
CA ASP A 24 -5.97 5.76 6.06
C ASP A 24 -5.84 7.28 6.10
N LEU A 25 -6.76 7.97 5.43
CA LEU A 25 -6.87 9.42 5.48
C LEU A 25 -7.42 9.84 6.84
N ASN A 26 -6.71 10.71 7.53
CA ASN A 26 -7.18 11.23 8.81
C ASN A 26 -8.47 12.04 8.60
N GLU A 27 -9.52 11.68 9.31
CA GLU A 27 -10.85 12.31 9.18
C GLU A 27 -10.84 13.79 9.63
N ASN A 28 -9.97 14.12 10.59
CA ASN A 28 -9.83 15.46 11.16
C ASN A 28 -8.86 16.36 10.37
N ASP A 29 -7.91 15.77 9.64
CA ASP A 29 -6.96 16.49 8.79
C ASP A 29 -6.74 15.74 7.47
N ARG A 30 -7.47 16.16 6.43
CA ARG A 30 -7.43 15.55 5.09
C ARG A 30 -6.08 15.66 4.37
N LEU A 31 -5.08 16.30 4.96
CA LEU A 31 -3.72 16.34 4.43
C LEU A 31 -2.81 15.28 5.07
N ARG A 32 -3.30 14.58 6.10
CA ARG A 32 -2.54 13.58 6.85
C ARG A 32 -3.00 12.17 6.52
N LEU A 33 -2.02 11.31 6.27
CA LEU A 33 -2.19 9.87 6.23
C LEU A 33 -1.67 9.27 7.53
N ASN A 34 -2.53 8.50 8.16
CA ASN A 34 -2.15 7.57 9.20
C ASN A 34 -1.46 6.38 8.53
N VAL A 35 -0.31 5.96 9.06
CA VAL A 35 0.49 4.87 8.48
C VAL A 35 0.86 3.88 9.57
N GLN A 36 0.55 2.60 9.37
CA GLN A 36 0.87 1.54 10.31
C GLN A 36 1.46 0.32 9.60
N GLU A 37 2.48 -0.27 10.21
CA GLU A 37 3.00 -1.61 9.92
C GLU A 37 2.83 -2.45 11.19
N THR A 38 2.21 -3.62 11.06
CA THR A 38 2.02 -4.56 12.16
C THR A 38 2.25 -6.00 11.71
N SER A 39 1.97 -6.97 12.57
CA SER A 39 2.07 -8.41 12.31
C SER A 39 0.74 -9.11 12.62
N PRO A 40 0.53 -10.35 12.17
CA PRO A 40 -0.74 -11.08 12.39
C PRO A 40 -1.15 -11.18 13.87
N CYS A 41 -0.19 -11.13 14.78
CA CYS A 41 -0.42 -11.24 16.23
C CYS A 41 -0.69 -9.89 16.92
N ILE A 42 -0.55 -8.77 16.21
CA ILE A 42 -0.65 -7.41 16.79
C ILE A 42 -1.70 -6.62 16.00
N PRO A 43 -2.82 -6.21 16.61
CA PRO A 43 -3.84 -5.43 15.91
C PRO A 43 -3.33 -4.02 15.60
N PHE A 44 -3.92 -3.38 14.59
CA PHE A 44 -3.69 -1.96 14.32
C PHE A 44 -4.12 -1.10 15.52
N LEU A 45 -3.35 -0.06 15.79
CA LEU A 45 -3.62 0.89 16.86
C LEU A 45 -4.76 1.83 16.43
N LYS A 46 -5.62 2.19 17.39
CA LYS A 46 -6.66 3.22 17.20
C LYS A 46 -6.06 4.61 16.98
N GLU A 47 -4.93 4.88 17.64
CA GLU A 47 -4.19 6.13 17.51
C GLU A 47 -2.81 5.85 16.89
N PRO A 48 -2.66 6.06 15.58
CA PRO A 48 -1.41 5.80 14.87
C PRO A 48 -0.34 6.82 15.25
N LEU A 49 0.86 6.32 15.55
CA LEU A 49 2.02 7.16 15.87
C LEU A 49 2.69 7.74 14.62
N SER A 50 2.57 7.06 13.48
CA SER A 50 3.22 7.46 12.23
C SER A 50 2.25 8.21 11.34
N ILE A 51 2.62 9.45 11.03
CA ILE A 51 1.80 10.37 10.22
C ILE A 51 2.62 10.83 9.02
N ALA A 52 2.11 10.57 7.82
CA ALA A 52 2.66 11.10 6.58
C ALA A 52 1.82 12.28 6.07
N THR A 53 2.46 13.25 5.43
CA THR A 53 1.83 14.44 4.85
C THR A 53 2.16 14.55 3.35
N PRO A 54 1.51 13.74 2.49
CA PRO A 54 1.82 13.74 1.08
C PRO A 54 1.45 15.07 0.42
N THR A 55 2.36 15.59 -0.39
CA THR A 55 2.12 16.77 -1.22
C THR A 55 1.10 16.49 -2.31
N GLU A 56 0.48 17.56 -2.83
CA GLU A 56 -0.39 17.50 -4.01
C GLU A 56 0.27 16.77 -5.19
N LYS A 57 1.56 17.05 -5.45
CA LYS A 57 2.30 16.40 -6.54
C LYS A 57 2.41 14.89 -6.35
N GLN A 58 2.58 14.43 -5.11
CA GLN A 58 2.62 13.00 -4.79
C GLN A 58 1.24 12.35 -5.00
N TRP A 59 0.17 13.03 -4.59
CA TRP A 59 -1.21 12.57 -4.83
C TRP A 59 -1.54 12.44 -6.31
N GLN A 60 -1.22 13.46 -7.12
CA GLN A 60 -1.42 13.42 -8.57
C GLN A 60 -0.61 12.31 -9.25
N ALA A 61 0.64 12.09 -8.80
CA ALA A 61 1.48 11.01 -9.32
C ALA A 61 0.92 9.63 -8.94
N PHE A 62 0.39 9.49 -7.72
CA PHE A 62 -0.27 8.27 -7.28
C PHE A 62 -1.54 7.99 -8.08
N GLU A 63 -2.42 8.98 -8.25
CA GLU A 63 -3.66 8.82 -9.01
C GLU A 63 -3.38 8.34 -10.44
N LYS A 64 -2.41 8.94 -11.13
CA LYS A 64 -1.98 8.51 -12.48
C LYS A 64 -1.49 7.07 -12.50
N LYS A 65 -0.67 6.68 -11.52
CA LYS A 65 -0.18 5.30 -11.41
C LYS A 65 -1.32 4.33 -11.14
N LEU A 66 -2.22 4.65 -10.21
CA LEU A 66 -3.34 3.81 -9.83
C LEU A 66 -4.20 3.42 -11.04
N TYR A 67 -4.52 4.38 -11.91
CA TYR A 67 -5.29 4.10 -13.13
C TYR A 67 -4.51 3.26 -14.16
N SER A 68 -3.18 3.26 -14.13
CA SER A 68 -2.36 2.42 -15.01
C SER A 68 -2.18 0.99 -14.50
N LEU A 69 -2.53 0.70 -13.24
CA LEU A 69 -2.27 -0.60 -12.61
C LEU A 69 -3.26 -1.71 -13.02
N GLY A 70 -4.35 -1.39 -13.73
CA GLY A 70 -5.30 -2.40 -14.22
C GLY A 70 -5.86 -3.29 -13.11
N LEU A 71 -6.22 -2.72 -11.96
CA LEU A 71 -6.54 -3.46 -10.72
C LEU A 71 -7.64 -4.53 -10.85
N GLU A 72 -8.50 -4.47 -11.88
CA GLU A 72 -9.49 -5.50 -12.19
C GLU A 72 -8.85 -6.85 -12.54
N SER A 73 -7.63 -6.86 -13.08
CA SER A 73 -6.88 -8.09 -13.38
C SER A 73 -6.25 -8.74 -12.14
N LEU A 74 -6.33 -8.09 -10.98
CA LEU A 74 -5.80 -8.64 -9.72
C LEU A 74 -6.84 -9.52 -8.99
N ASN A 75 -8.10 -9.54 -9.42
CA ASN A 75 -9.14 -10.40 -8.86
C ASN A 75 -9.03 -11.84 -9.41
N GLU A 76 -7.93 -12.52 -9.13
CA GLU A 76 -7.76 -13.93 -9.49
C GLU A 76 -8.11 -14.82 -8.29
N GLU A 77 -9.19 -15.59 -8.41
CA GLU A 77 -9.52 -16.67 -7.48
C GLU A 77 -8.55 -17.83 -7.69
N GLY A 78 -7.55 -17.97 -6.80
CA GLY A 78 -6.59 -19.07 -6.78
C GLY A 78 -6.44 -19.66 -5.37
N ILE A 79 -5.71 -20.76 -5.24
CA ILE A 79 -5.34 -21.33 -3.93
C ILE A 79 -4.45 -20.28 -3.21
N CYS A 80 -5.00 -19.67 -2.17
CA CYS A 80 -4.38 -18.54 -1.47
C CYS A 80 -3.13 -18.96 -0.66
N ASP A 81 -2.05 -18.21 -0.81
CA ASP A 81 -0.92 -18.08 0.12
C ASP A 81 -1.26 -17.18 1.33
N GLY A 82 -2.50 -16.69 1.41
CA GLY A 82 -3.09 -16.10 2.62
C GLY A 82 -2.99 -14.57 2.71
N THR A 83 -2.92 -13.85 1.59
CA THR A 83 -2.89 -12.39 1.58
C THR A 83 -4.21 -11.77 1.11
N TRP A 84 -4.74 -10.84 1.91
CA TRP A 84 -5.97 -10.11 1.66
C TRP A 84 -5.70 -8.61 1.63
N ILE A 85 -6.35 -7.89 0.70
CA ILE A 85 -6.20 -6.45 0.57
C ILE A 85 -7.55 -5.79 0.34
N ASP A 86 -7.85 -4.76 1.13
CA ASP A 86 -8.97 -3.84 0.89
C ASP A 86 -8.45 -2.45 0.57
N ILE A 87 -8.93 -1.92 -0.55
CA ILE A 87 -8.55 -0.59 -1.05
C ILE A 87 -9.82 0.20 -1.31
N TRP A 88 -9.92 1.34 -0.64
CA TRP A 88 -10.98 2.29 -0.89
C TRP A 88 -10.42 3.70 -1.04
N ILE A 89 -10.41 4.16 -2.29
CA ILE A 89 -9.91 5.49 -2.63
C ILE A 89 -11.00 6.27 -3.38
N THR A 90 -11.26 7.50 -2.94
CA THR A 90 -12.26 8.39 -3.53
C THR A 90 -11.57 9.69 -3.95
N PHE A 91 -11.10 9.76 -5.20
CA PHE A 91 -10.70 11.02 -5.84
C PHE A 91 -11.93 11.69 -6.49
N ARG A 92 -12.06 11.60 -7.82
CA ARG A 92 -13.25 11.98 -8.61
C ARG A 92 -14.06 10.77 -9.10
N LYS A 93 -13.38 9.66 -9.43
CA LYS A 93 -13.99 8.32 -9.58
C LYS A 93 -13.82 7.57 -8.27
N LYS A 94 -14.87 6.83 -7.87
CA LYS A 94 -14.83 5.97 -6.70
C LYS A 94 -14.14 4.66 -7.09
N VAL A 95 -13.02 4.35 -6.45
CA VAL A 95 -12.32 3.07 -6.58
C VAL A 95 -12.52 2.34 -5.26
N LYS A 96 -13.26 1.23 -5.29
CA LYS A 96 -13.40 0.30 -4.17
C LYS A 96 -13.13 -1.10 -4.70
N LEU A 97 -12.07 -1.73 -4.22
CA LEU A 97 -11.67 -3.09 -4.59
C LEU A 97 -11.25 -3.85 -3.34
N SER A 98 -11.75 -5.07 -3.19
CA SER A 98 -11.21 -6.07 -2.27
C SER A 98 -10.58 -7.14 -3.15
N ILE A 99 -9.30 -7.41 -2.92
CA ILE A 99 -8.50 -8.30 -3.75
C ILE A 99 -7.99 -9.44 -2.87
N HIS A 100 -8.22 -10.66 -3.31
CA HIS A 100 -7.60 -11.86 -2.77
C HIS A 100 -6.54 -12.29 -3.77
N LEU A 101 -5.29 -12.36 -3.35
CA LEU A 101 -4.20 -12.77 -4.24
C LEU A 101 -3.59 -14.07 -3.77
N GLY A 102 -3.30 -14.93 -4.74
CA GLY A 102 -2.46 -16.12 -4.57
C GLY A 102 -0.96 -15.88 -4.83
N GLU A 103 -0.57 -14.66 -5.24
CA GLU A 103 0.85 -14.32 -5.48
C GLU A 103 1.19 -12.88 -5.07
N TYR A 104 2.11 -12.75 -4.12
CA TYR A 104 2.65 -11.47 -3.62
C TYR A 104 3.28 -10.58 -4.71
N THR A 105 3.85 -11.17 -5.76
CA THR A 105 4.56 -10.43 -6.84
C THR A 105 3.65 -9.45 -7.58
N LYS A 106 2.34 -9.75 -7.66
CA LYS A 106 1.33 -8.92 -8.29
C LYS A 106 1.04 -7.61 -7.52
N LEU A 107 1.46 -7.52 -6.25
CA LEU A 107 1.30 -6.33 -5.39
C LEU A 107 2.41 -5.29 -5.54
N LYS A 108 3.56 -5.71 -6.05
CA LYS A 108 4.73 -4.84 -6.17
C LYS A 108 4.46 -3.52 -6.90
N PRO A 109 3.69 -3.49 -8.01
CA PRO A 109 3.35 -2.25 -8.68
C PRO A 109 2.51 -1.30 -7.81
N LEU A 110 1.59 -1.84 -7.01
CA LEU A 110 0.74 -1.09 -6.08
C LEU A 110 1.54 -0.52 -4.93
N HIS A 111 2.39 -1.33 -4.27
CA HIS A 111 3.29 -0.86 -3.22
C HIS A 111 4.20 0.27 -3.72
N ARG A 112 4.74 0.15 -4.95
CA ARG A 112 5.54 1.20 -5.59
C ARG A 112 4.76 2.49 -5.86
N ALA A 113 3.46 2.39 -6.12
CA ALA A 113 2.60 3.54 -6.27
C ALA A 113 2.33 4.22 -4.92
N LEU A 114 2.08 3.44 -3.86
CA LEU A 114 1.77 3.91 -2.51
C LEU A 114 2.98 4.48 -1.76
N ASN A 115 4.16 3.87 -1.91
CA ASN A 115 5.34 4.16 -1.10
C ASN A 115 5.70 5.66 -0.99
N PRO A 116 5.64 6.47 -2.07
CA PRO A 116 5.88 7.91 -1.98
C PRO A 116 4.92 8.66 -1.05
N LEU A 117 3.67 8.19 -0.87
CA LEU A 117 2.69 8.80 0.03
C LEU A 117 3.00 8.51 1.50
N THR A 118 3.64 7.39 1.78
CA THR A 118 3.86 6.88 3.15
C THR A 118 5.14 7.40 3.82
N LYS A 119 5.84 8.37 3.21
CA LYS A 119 7.09 8.90 3.77
C LYS A 119 6.80 9.76 4.99
N CYS A 120 7.35 9.38 6.13
CA CYS A 120 7.26 10.13 7.39
C CYS A 120 8.53 9.95 8.22
N ARG A 121 8.52 10.45 9.47
CA ARG A 121 9.66 10.34 10.40
C ARG A 121 10.02 8.88 10.69
N GLU A 122 9.02 8.03 10.89
CA GLU A 122 9.14 6.60 11.20
C GLU A 122 9.52 5.80 9.95
N TYR A 123 9.04 6.23 8.78
CA TYR A 123 9.30 5.61 7.48
C TYR A 123 9.98 6.58 6.49
N PRO A 124 11.25 6.95 6.68
CA PRO A 124 11.92 7.97 5.86
C PRO A 124 12.06 7.58 4.38
N ARG A 125 12.10 6.27 4.09
CA ARG A 125 12.12 5.71 2.73
C ARG A 125 10.73 5.30 2.22
N GLY A 126 9.69 5.49 3.04
CA GLY A 126 8.33 4.98 2.84
C GLY A 126 8.14 3.58 3.42
N LEU A 127 6.89 3.24 3.70
CA LEU A 127 6.44 2.01 4.36
C LEU A 127 6.93 0.75 3.64
N PHE A 128 6.83 0.75 2.31
CA PHE A 128 7.13 -0.41 1.46
C PHE A 128 8.59 -0.46 0.98
N ALA A 129 9.49 0.31 1.60
CA ALA A 129 10.90 0.37 1.18
C ALA A 129 11.65 -0.96 1.39
N LYS A 130 11.30 -1.72 2.45
CA LYS A 130 11.92 -3.02 2.76
C LYS A 130 11.51 -4.12 1.78
N VAL A 131 10.23 -4.13 1.40
CA VAL A 131 9.66 -5.01 0.36
C VAL A 131 10.41 -4.87 -0.98
N ALA A 132 10.86 -3.66 -1.31
CA ALA A 132 11.66 -3.43 -2.51
C ALA A 132 13.06 -4.10 -2.43
N HIS A 133 13.62 -4.26 -1.23
CA HIS A 133 14.98 -4.76 -0.98
C HIS A 133 15.08 -6.29 -0.90
N GLU A 134 14.08 -6.99 -0.37
CA GLU A 134 14.08 -8.46 -0.28
C GLU A 134 14.14 -9.13 -1.66
N SER A 135 13.63 -8.45 -2.69
CA SER A 135 13.74 -8.90 -4.08
C SER A 135 15.14 -8.79 -4.71
N ILE A 136 16.11 -8.15 -4.03
CA ILE A 136 17.52 -8.11 -4.47
C ILE A 136 18.30 -9.29 -3.86
N GLN A 137 17.99 -9.69 -2.63
CA GLN A 137 18.65 -10.84 -1.98
C GLN A 137 18.15 -12.17 -2.54
N SER A 138 16.85 -12.33 -2.82
CA SER A 138 16.32 -13.55 -3.46
C SER A 138 16.91 -13.77 -4.87
N LYS A 139 17.23 -12.71 -5.61
CA LYS A 139 17.92 -12.83 -6.91
C LYS A 139 19.42 -13.07 -6.81
N ARG A 140 20.06 -12.80 -5.67
CA ARG A 140 21.48 -13.14 -5.46
C ARG A 140 21.68 -14.60 -5.08
N ASN A 141 20.72 -15.22 -4.39
CA ASN A 141 20.82 -16.62 -3.97
C ASN A 141 20.44 -17.65 -5.06
N CYS A 142 19.98 -17.25 -6.25
CA CYS A 142 19.70 -18.17 -7.36
C CYS A 142 20.82 -18.25 -8.41
N ASN A 143 21.97 -17.57 -8.19
CA ASN A 143 23.07 -17.53 -9.15
C ASN A 143 24.41 -18.05 -8.59
N GLU A 144 24.39 -18.73 -7.45
CA GLU A 144 25.57 -19.40 -6.89
C GLU A 144 25.20 -20.79 -6.38
N GLU A 145 24.92 -21.74 -7.27
CA GLU A 145 25.34 -23.14 -7.06
C GLU A 145 25.75 -23.70 -8.43
N TRP A 146 27.07 -23.93 -8.55
CA TRP A 146 27.72 -24.76 -9.56
C TRP A 146 27.70 -26.21 -9.10
#